data_AF-A0ABD5VB71-F1
#
_entry.id   AF-A0ABD5VB71-F1
#
_cell.length_a   1.000
_cell.length_b   1.000
_cell.length_c   1.000
_cell.angle_alpha   90.00
_cell.angle_beta   90.00
_cell.angle_gamma   90.00
#
_symmetry.space_group_name_H-M   'P 1'
#
loop_
_entity.id
_entity.type
_entity.pdbx_description
1 polymer ?
#
loop_
_entity_poly.entity_id
_entity_poly.type
_entity_poly.pdbx_seq_one_letter_code
_entity_poly.pdbx_strand_id
1 'polypeptide(L)'
;MRQGSPEEFHELEPQDVREYWTHEAHDFTPWLANSIESEEVSHLEDILGLDLEVTEIEKSVGKYNVDIVAEVVDDGRQVVIENQLSSSDHDHLGKSIAYAAGVDADIIVWISPTFNDEHRDAIQWLNKNSREGVDLFAIRLEVWRIGESPPAVRFNPVEDPSEWKEKAKRSEGELTETKKLQEEYWTQFRDLIDSKDTPLRARKPKPQHWYNNPIGKSGYKLQFTVNTVENRLYAQLIIKDDSEAFQSLEQQKEQIEEEMGESFIWHPPEEAQGESNRSKITLRREGHLTEKGDWDQYHQWMLKRGERFHEVFAGRIQQF
;
A
#
# COMPACT_ATOMS: atom_id res chain seq x y z
N MET A 1 -37.97 7.72 28.02
CA MET A 1 -37.94 6.35 27.46
C MET A 1 -37.99 6.49 25.94
N ARG A 2 -36.88 6.30 25.23
CA ARG A 2 -36.92 6.18 23.76
C ARG A 2 -37.19 4.71 23.47
N GLN A 3 -38.42 4.38 23.08
CA GLN A 3 -38.70 3.13 22.40
C GLN A 3 -38.29 3.34 20.94
N GLY A 4 -37.05 2.98 20.61
CA GLY A 4 -36.70 2.68 19.22
C GLY A 4 -37.15 1.25 18.96
N SER A 5 -37.80 1.00 17.81
CA SER A 5 -37.99 -0.36 17.29
C SER A 5 -36.64 -1.10 17.31
N PRO A 6 -36.60 -2.42 17.59
CA PRO A 6 -35.35 -3.17 17.48
C PRO A 6 -34.78 -2.98 16.08
N GLU A 7 -33.49 -2.70 15.98
CA GLU A 7 -32.79 -2.70 14.69
C GLU A 7 -32.90 -4.10 14.08
N GLU A 8 -33.34 -4.17 12.84
CA GLU A 8 -33.43 -5.41 12.08
C GLU A 8 -32.10 -5.61 11.34
N PHE A 9 -31.36 -6.67 11.68
CA PHE A 9 -30.10 -7.01 11.06
C PHE A 9 -30.36 -8.01 9.93
N HIS A 10 -29.87 -7.69 8.73
CA HIS A 10 -29.91 -8.58 7.58
C HIS A 10 -28.69 -9.53 7.58
N GLU A 11 -28.87 -10.73 7.05
CA GLU A 11 -27.79 -11.71 6.91
C GLU A 11 -26.92 -11.39 5.68
N LEU A 12 -25.62 -11.73 5.78
CA LEU A 12 -24.72 -11.71 4.64
C LEU A 12 -24.87 -13.02 3.87
N GLU A 13 -25.17 -12.90 2.57
CA GLU A 13 -25.39 -14.04 1.68
C GLU A 13 -24.14 -14.29 0.83
N PRO A 14 -23.44 -15.43 1.01
CA PRO A 14 -22.28 -15.75 0.19
C PRO A 14 -22.72 -16.08 -1.24
N GLN A 15 -22.00 -15.54 -2.21
CA GLN A 15 -22.22 -15.77 -3.63
C GLN A 15 -21.06 -16.59 -4.21
N ASP A 16 -21.33 -17.37 -5.26
CA ASP A 16 -20.25 -18.05 -5.99
C ASP A 16 -19.48 -17.01 -6.82
N VAL A 17 -18.16 -16.96 -6.66
CA VAL A 17 -17.28 -16.06 -7.42
C VAL A 17 -17.42 -16.26 -8.93
N ARG A 18 -17.78 -17.49 -9.37
CA ARG A 18 -17.92 -17.84 -10.79
C ARG A 18 -19.17 -17.24 -11.44
N GLU A 19 -20.11 -16.72 -10.66
CA GLU A 19 -21.23 -15.94 -11.19
C GLU A 19 -20.79 -14.55 -11.69
N TYR A 20 -19.65 -14.05 -11.21
CA TYR A 20 -19.12 -12.72 -11.53
C TYR A 20 -17.91 -12.77 -12.45
N TRP A 21 -17.09 -13.80 -12.35
CA TRP A 21 -15.94 -14.03 -13.22
C TRP A 21 -15.98 -15.44 -13.80
N THR A 22 -16.06 -15.57 -15.12
CA THR A 22 -16.13 -16.89 -15.77
C THR A 22 -14.72 -17.45 -15.99
N HIS A 23 -13.77 -16.57 -16.35
CA HIS A 23 -12.39 -16.90 -16.67
C HIS A 23 -11.41 -16.08 -15.82
N GLU A 24 -10.34 -16.72 -15.34
CA GLU A 24 -9.28 -16.09 -14.55
C GLU A 24 -8.58 -14.99 -15.37
N ALA A 25 -7.85 -15.37 -16.42
CA ALA A 25 -7.05 -14.45 -17.24
C ALA A 25 -7.85 -13.35 -17.96
N HIS A 26 -9.12 -13.61 -18.31
CA HIS A 26 -9.92 -12.67 -19.11
C HIS A 26 -10.89 -11.82 -18.28
N ASP A 27 -11.30 -12.27 -17.10
CA ASP A 27 -12.28 -11.57 -16.28
C ASP A 27 -11.68 -11.17 -14.92
N PHE A 28 -11.18 -12.12 -14.13
CA PHE A 28 -10.73 -11.85 -12.77
C PHE A 28 -9.40 -11.11 -12.70
N THR A 29 -8.38 -11.57 -13.44
CA THR A 29 -7.04 -10.96 -13.42
C THR A 29 -7.11 -9.47 -13.85
N PRO A 30 -7.78 -9.09 -14.95
CA PRO A 30 -7.91 -7.67 -15.31
C PRO A 30 -8.74 -6.87 -14.30
N TRP A 31 -9.79 -7.45 -13.73
CA TRP A 31 -10.58 -6.79 -12.69
C TRP A 31 -9.72 -6.51 -11.44
N LEU A 32 -8.93 -7.48 -11.01
CA LEU A 32 -8.05 -7.36 -9.86
C LEU A 32 -6.98 -6.31 -10.08
N ALA A 33 -6.30 -6.32 -11.23
CA ALA A 33 -5.32 -5.30 -11.58
C ALA A 33 -5.93 -3.89 -11.59
N ASN A 34 -7.08 -3.71 -12.25
CA ASN A 34 -7.79 -2.43 -12.25
C ASN A 34 -8.20 -1.99 -10.83
N SER A 35 -8.55 -2.93 -9.94
CA SER A 35 -8.90 -2.60 -8.56
C SER A 35 -7.69 -2.14 -7.73
N ILE A 36 -6.49 -2.58 -8.07
CA ILE A 36 -5.23 -2.12 -7.47
C ILE A 36 -4.89 -0.72 -7.99
N GLU A 37 -5.07 -0.47 -9.29
CA GLU A 37 -4.73 0.80 -9.94
C GLU A 37 -5.81 1.90 -9.76
N SER A 38 -6.96 1.58 -9.16
CA SER A 38 -8.07 2.53 -9.04
C SER A 38 -7.77 3.68 -8.07
N GLU A 39 -8.44 4.82 -8.26
CA GLU A 39 -8.37 5.96 -7.32
C GLU A 39 -9.02 5.62 -5.96
N GLU A 40 -9.95 4.66 -5.96
CA GLU A 40 -10.61 4.18 -4.75
C GLU A 40 -9.69 3.26 -3.94
N VAL A 41 -10.01 3.09 -2.67
CA VAL A 41 -9.21 2.26 -1.77
C VAL A 41 -9.27 0.80 -2.21
N SER A 42 -8.15 0.27 -2.71
CA SER A 42 -8.04 -1.14 -3.03
C SER A 42 -8.11 -1.96 -1.75
N HIS A 43 -9.16 -2.78 -1.64
CA HIS A 43 -9.31 -3.67 -0.51
C HIS A 43 -8.15 -4.67 -0.38
N LEU A 44 -7.52 -5.06 -1.49
CA LEU A 44 -6.36 -5.93 -1.46
C LEU A 44 -5.14 -5.23 -0.84
N GLU A 45 -4.85 -4.00 -1.26
CA GLU A 45 -3.76 -3.18 -0.71
C GLU A 45 -3.90 -2.98 0.80
N ASP A 46 -5.11 -2.70 1.27
CA ASP A 46 -5.41 -2.53 2.69
C ASP A 46 -5.14 -3.80 3.49
N ILE A 47 -5.57 -4.94 2.95
CA ILE A 47 -5.35 -6.26 3.55
C ILE A 47 -3.85 -6.60 3.62
N LEU A 48 -3.10 -6.26 2.57
CA LEU A 48 -1.66 -6.47 2.54
C LEU A 48 -0.90 -5.44 3.39
N GLY A 49 -1.49 -4.27 3.64
CA GLY A 49 -0.80 -3.11 4.19
C GLY A 49 0.27 -2.56 3.25
N LEU A 50 0.08 -2.73 1.93
CA LEU A 50 1.03 -2.39 0.86
C LEU A 50 0.34 -1.57 -0.23
N ASP A 51 1.06 -0.63 -0.83
CA ASP A 51 0.58 0.18 -1.96
C ASP A 51 1.29 -0.42 -3.16
N LEU A 52 0.52 -0.87 -4.13
CA LEU A 52 0.99 -1.68 -5.23
C LEU A 52 0.83 -0.89 -6.53
N GLU A 53 1.90 -0.85 -7.31
CA GLU A 53 1.88 -0.39 -8.69
C GLU A 53 1.92 -1.63 -9.58
N VAL A 54 0.86 -1.90 -10.34
CA VAL A 54 0.84 -3.01 -11.30
C VAL A 54 1.82 -2.67 -12.42
N THR A 55 2.77 -3.58 -12.65
CA THR A 55 3.81 -3.41 -13.68
C THR A 55 3.51 -4.22 -14.92
N GLU A 56 2.93 -5.40 -14.76
CA GLU A 56 2.63 -6.31 -15.86
C GLU A 56 1.49 -7.26 -15.49
N ILE A 57 0.64 -7.57 -16.46
CA ILE A 57 -0.42 -8.59 -16.36
C ILE A 57 -0.10 -9.69 -17.37
N GLU A 58 -0.31 -10.95 -17.00
CA GLU A 58 -0.03 -12.14 -17.84
C GLU A 58 1.44 -12.20 -18.32
N LYS A 59 2.38 -11.89 -17.42
CA LYS A 59 3.82 -11.87 -17.74
C LYS A 59 4.32 -13.28 -18.04
N SER A 60 4.77 -13.51 -19.27
CA SER A 60 5.39 -14.79 -19.63
C SER A 60 6.77 -14.97 -18.98
N VAL A 61 6.89 -16.00 -18.14
CA VAL A 61 8.14 -16.43 -17.52
C VAL A 61 8.43 -17.87 -17.94
N GLY A 62 9.23 -18.01 -19.00
CA GLY A 62 9.59 -19.32 -19.56
C GLY A 62 8.39 -20.01 -20.23
N LYS A 63 7.83 -21.04 -19.57
CA LYS A 63 6.70 -21.84 -20.11
C LYS A 63 5.35 -21.49 -19.50
N TYR A 64 5.32 -20.62 -18.51
CA TYR A 64 4.12 -20.28 -17.76
C TYR A 64 3.96 -18.75 -17.68
N ASN A 65 2.77 -18.27 -17.32
CA ASN A 65 2.45 -16.85 -17.16
C ASN A 65 2.13 -16.51 -15.70
N VAL A 66 2.77 -15.46 -15.18
CA VAL A 66 2.38 -14.84 -13.92
C VAL A 66 1.13 -14.00 -14.16
N ASP A 67 0.10 -14.16 -13.33
CA ASP A 67 -1.15 -13.42 -13.51
C ASP A 67 -0.93 -11.91 -13.38
N ILE A 68 -0.33 -11.45 -12.26
CA ILE A 68 0.03 -10.03 -12.06
C ILE A 68 1.41 -9.91 -11.41
N VAL A 69 2.23 -9.01 -11.96
CA VAL A 69 3.46 -8.51 -11.32
C VAL A 69 3.25 -7.07 -10.91
N ALA A 70 3.53 -6.77 -9.65
CA ALA A 70 3.43 -5.42 -9.09
C ALA A 70 4.70 -5.05 -8.32
N GLU A 71 4.85 -3.77 -8.02
CA GLU A 71 5.93 -3.22 -7.20
C GLU A 71 5.32 -2.51 -5.98
N VAL A 72 5.91 -2.70 -4.80
CA VAL A 72 5.55 -1.89 -3.64
C VAL A 72 6.05 -0.46 -3.86
N VAL A 73 5.12 0.49 -3.97
CA VAL A 73 5.39 1.92 -4.25
C VAL A 73 6.41 2.53 -3.27
N ASP A 74 6.47 2.00 -2.05
CA ASP A 74 7.29 2.55 -0.97
C ASP A 74 8.77 2.23 -1.06
N ASP A 75 9.09 0.98 -1.36
CA ASP A 75 10.42 0.41 -1.23
C ASP A 75 10.87 -0.42 -2.44
N GLY A 76 10.06 -0.50 -3.50
CA GLY A 76 10.43 -1.16 -4.75
C GLY A 76 10.38 -2.67 -4.71
N ARG A 77 9.91 -3.26 -3.60
CA ARG A 77 9.81 -4.71 -3.46
C ARG A 77 8.93 -5.31 -4.54
N GLN A 78 9.40 -6.40 -5.15
CA GLN A 78 8.70 -7.07 -6.23
C GLN A 78 7.60 -7.97 -5.66
N VAL A 79 6.39 -7.84 -6.20
CA VAL A 79 5.19 -8.57 -5.79
C VAL A 79 4.71 -9.41 -6.96
N VAL A 80 4.51 -10.70 -6.72
CA VAL A 80 3.83 -11.61 -7.64
C VAL A 80 2.49 -11.97 -7.06
N ILE A 81 1.43 -11.80 -7.84
CA ILE A 81 0.07 -12.18 -7.48
C ILE A 81 -0.38 -13.28 -8.42
N GLU A 82 -0.79 -14.41 -7.86
CA GLU A 82 -1.40 -15.53 -8.56
C GLU A 82 -2.84 -15.68 -8.08
N ASN A 83 -3.77 -15.80 -9.02
CA ASN A 83 -5.19 -15.87 -8.72
C ASN A 83 -5.90 -17.02 -9.42
N GLN A 84 -6.83 -17.65 -8.71
CA GLN A 84 -7.69 -18.68 -9.27
C GLN A 84 -9.14 -18.54 -8.79
N LEU A 85 -10.07 -19.12 -9.55
CA LEU A 85 -11.52 -19.17 -9.25
C LEU A 85 -11.97 -20.57 -8.82
N SER A 86 -11.03 -21.51 -8.64
CA SER A 86 -11.23 -22.85 -8.08
C SER A 86 -10.60 -22.94 -6.68
N SER A 87 -10.89 -24.02 -5.96
CA SER A 87 -10.18 -24.34 -4.71
C SER A 87 -8.68 -24.49 -4.97
N SER A 88 -7.88 -24.03 -4.02
CA SER A 88 -6.42 -24.03 -4.11
C SER A 88 -5.86 -25.39 -4.52
N ASP A 89 -4.88 -25.39 -5.43
CA ASP A 89 -4.25 -26.58 -5.98
C ASP A 89 -2.71 -26.47 -6.01
N HIS A 90 -2.05 -27.61 -6.23
CA HIS A 90 -0.60 -27.68 -6.30
C HIS A 90 -0.02 -26.98 -7.54
N ASP A 91 -0.79 -26.80 -8.61
CA ASP A 91 -0.32 -26.17 -9.84
C ASP A 91 -0.09 -24.68 -9.59
N HIS A 92 -1.08 -23.99 -9.01
CA HIS A 92 -0.96 -22.57 -8.65
C HIS A 92 0.06 -22.33 -7.54
N LEU A 93 0.16 -23.20 -6.53
CA LEU A 93 1.23 -23.09 -5.54
C LEU A 93 2.62 -23.24 -6.17
N GLY A 94 2.79 -24.24 -7.04
CA GLY A 94 4.04 -24.49 -7.74
C GLY A 94 4.45 -23.33 -8.64
N LYS A 95 3.48 -22.79 -9.39
CA LYS A 95 3.62 -21.57 -10.20
C LYS A 95 4.05 -20.38 -9.36
N SER A 96 3.31 -20.06 -8.30
CA SER A 96 3.62 -18.96 -7.36
C SER A 96 5.08 -18.98 -6.91
N ILE A 97 5.58 -20.15 -6.49
CA ILE A 97 6.96 -20.31 -6.01
C ILE A 97 7.97 -20.20 -7.16
N ALA A 98 7.72 -20.86 -8.29
CA ALA A 98 8.62 -20.86 -9.44
C ALA A 98 8.80 -19.44 -10.01
N TYR A 99 7.72 -18.67 -10.07
CA TYR A 99 7.75 -17.29 -10.54
C TYR A 99 8.45 -16.37 -9.58
N ALA A 100 8.14 -16.46 -8.29
CA ALA A 100 8.83 -15.68 -7.29
C ALA A 100 10.35 -15.86 -7.38
N ALA A 101 10.82 -17.08 -7.64
CA ALA A 101 12.23 -17.33 -7.91
C ALA A 101 12.72 -16.74 -9.25
N GLY A 102 11.89 -16.76 -10.29
CA GLY A 102 12.23 -16.27 -11.64
C GLY A 102 12.28 -14.74 -11.78
N VAL A 103 11.47 -14.01 -11.01
CA VAL A 103 11.44 -12.54 -10.99
C VAL A 103 12.07 -11.92 -9.74
N ASP A 104 12.73 -12.75 -8.91
CA ASP A 104 13.29 -12.38 -7.60
C ASP A 104 12.27 -11.63 -6.72
N ALA A 105 11.05 -12.15 -6.65
CA ALA A 105 9.97 -11.55 -5.88
C ALA A 105 10.26 -11.56 -4.38
N ASP A 106 9.97 -10.43 -3.74
CA ASP A 106 9.99 -10.27 -2.29
C ASP A 106 8.65 -10.66 -1.66
N ILE A 107 7.56 -10.60 -2.42
CA ILE A 107 6.21 -10.84 -1.91
C ILE A 107 5.43 -11.72 -2.88
N ILE A 108 4.79 -12.76 -2.35
CA ILE A 108 3.93 -13.68 -3.10
C ILE A 108 2.53 -13.57 -2.52
N VAL A 109 1.54 -13.28 -3.36
CA VAL A 109 0.13 -13.20 -2.97
C VAL A 109 -0.64 -14.25 -3.77
N TRP A 110 -1.17 -15.25 -3.09
CA TRP A 110 -2.02 -16.28 -3.71
C TRP A 110 -3.48 -16.05 -3.32
N ILE A 111 -4.34 -15.86 -4.32
CA ILE A 111 -5.77 -15.58 -4.15
C ILE A 111 -6.60 -16.76 -4.66
N SER A 112 -7.47 -17.30 -3.81
CA SER A 112 -8.39 -18.39 -4.17
C SER A 112 -9.67 -18.34 -3.33
N PRO A 113 -10.84 -18.77 -3.85
CA PRO A 113 -12.08 -18.82 -3.08
C PRO A 113 -12.03 -19.78 -1.89
N THR A 114 -11.18 -20.81 -1.96
CA THR A 114 -11.05 -21.81 -0.91
C THR A 114 -9.63 -22.32 -0.83
N PHE A 115 -9.09 -22.40 0.38
CA PHE A 115 -7.77 -22.97 0.61
C PHE A 115 -7.87 -24.28 1.37
N ASN A 116 -7.38 -25.37 0.77
CA ASN A 116 -7.15 -26.63 1.45
C ASN A 116 -6.15 -26.46 2.60
N ASP A 117 -6.30 -27.25 3.66
CA ASP A 117 -5.43 -27.20 4.84
C ASP A 117 -3.95 -27.43 4.47
N GLU A 118 -3.68 -28.36 3.55
CA GLU A 118 -2.32 -28.64 3.08
C GLU A 118 -1.63 -27.42 2.43
N HIS A 119 -2.38 -26.59 1.70
CA HIS A 119 -1.86 -25.39 1.06
C HIS A 119 -1.64 -24.27 2.07
N ARG A 120 -2.52 -24.15 3.07
CA ARG A 120 -2.31 -23.23 4.21
C ARG A 120 -1.05 -23.61 4.98
N ASP A 121 -0.93 -24.89 5.33
CA ASP A 121 0.23 -25.43 6.05
C ASP A 121 1.52 -25.23 5.26
N ALA A 122 1.49 -25.42 3.93
CA ALA A 122 2.64 -25.17 3.06
C ALA A 122 3.06 -23.69 3.08
N ILE A 123 2.12 -22.75 2.93
CA ILE A 123 2.40 -21.30 2.94
C ILE A 123 2.90 -20.87 4.31
N GLN A 124 2.29 -21.37 5.39
CA GLN A 124 2.75 -21.11 6.74
C GLN A 124 4.17 -21.65 6.96
N TRP A 125 4.47 -22.85 6.47
CA TRP A 125 5.80 -23.44 6.55
C TRP A 125 6.81 -22.62 5.73
N LEU A 126 6.45 -22.16 4.53
CA LEU A 126 7.30 -21.29 3.71
C LEU A 126 7.56 -19.97 4.42
N ASN A 127 6.53 -19.29 4.90
CA ASN A 127 6.68 -18.09 5.74
C ASN A 127 7.59 -18.36 6.94
N LYS A 128 7.56 -19.56 7.53
CA LYS A 128 8.44 -19.98 8.64
C LYS A 128 9.90 -20.22 8.24
N ASN A 129 10.18 -20.63 7.01
CA ASN A 129 11.49 -21.11 6.58
C ASN A 129 12.14 -20.30 5.44
N SER A 130 11.45 -19.31 4.87
CA SER A 130 12.00 -18.41 3.86
C SER A 130 13.07 -17.47 4.42
N ARG A 131 13.96 -16.99 3.52
CA ARG A 131 14.93 -15.93 3.80
C ARG A 131 14.22 -14.66 4.25
N GLU A 132 14.95 -13.79 4.95
CA GLU A 132 14.44 -12.46 5.27
C GLU A 132 14.09 -11.70 3.98
N GLY A 133 12.94 -11.04 3.98
CA GLY A 133 12.43 -10.29 2.83
C GLY A 133 11.53 -11.05 1.87
N VAL A 134 11.26 -12.36 2.08
CA VAL A 134 10.27 -13.10 1.29
C VAL A 134 9.01 -13.38 2.11
N ASP A 135 7.93 -12.68 1.76
CA ASP A 135 6.63 -12.71 2.43
C ASP A 135 5.57 -13.41 1.56
N LEU A 136 4.88 -14.41 2.11
CA LEU A 136 3.81 -15.11 1.41
C LEU A 136 2.45 -14.83 2.06
N PHE A 137 1.46 -14.50 1.23
CA PHE A 137 0.08 -14.31 1.62
C PHE A 137 -0.80 -15.34 0.91
N ALA A 138 -1.71 -15.97 1.66
CA ALA A 138 -2.88 -16.61 1.10
C ALA A 138 -4.12 -15.82 1.48
N ILE A 139 -4.89 -15.44 0.47
CA ILE A 139 -6.03 -14.56 0.61
C ILE A 139 -7.25 -15.27 0.02
N ARG A 140 -8.25 -15.47 0.86
CA ARG A 140 -9.53 -16.01 0.42
C ARG A 140 -10.33 -14.93 -0.32
N LEU A 141 -10.74 -15.24 -1.55
CA LEU A 141 -11.66 -14.43 -2.33
C LEU A 141 -13.10 -14.80 -1.97
N GLU A 142 -13.89 -13.82 -1.52
CA GLU A 142 -15.30 -14.02 -1.21
C GLU A 142 -16.15 -12.95 -1.91
N VAL A 143 -17.36 -13.32 -2.34
CA VAL A 143 -18.37 -12.37 -2.81
C VAL A 143 -19.59 -12.49 -1.90
N TRP A 144 -20.08 -11.34 -1.44
CA TRP A 144 -21.18 -11.26 -0.49
C TRP A 144 -22.27 -10.32 -1.00
N ARG A 145 -23.51 -10.57 -0.61
CA ARG A 145 -24.64 -9.68 -0.85
C ARG A 145 -25.42 -9.47 0.45
N ILE A 146 -26.00 -8.27 0.63
CA ILE A 146 -26.92 -7.98 1.74
C ILE A 146 -28.25 -7.48 1.18
N GLY A 147 -29.30 -8.28 1.34
CA GLY A 147 -30.61 -8.01 0.74
C GLY A 147 -30.48 -7.74 -0.76
N GLU A 148 -30.96 -6.58 -1.21
CA GLU A 148 -30.94 -6.20 -2.64
C GLU A 148 -29.69 -5.40 -3.07
N SER A 149 -28.64 -5.34 -2.25
CA SER A 149 -27.42 -4.59 -2.60
C SER A 149 -26.74 -5.12 -3.87
N PRO A 150 -25.90 -4.32 -4.53
CA PRO A 150 -24.86 -4.86 -5.40
C PRO A 150 -23.96 -5.86 -4.65
N PRO A 151 -23.32 -6.80 -5.37
CA PRO A 151 -22.35 -7.72 -4.77
C PRO A 151 -21.13 -6.95 -4.24
N ALA A 152 -20.57 -7.40 -3.13
CA ALA A 152 -19.37 -6.86 -2.52
C ALA A 152 -18.26 -7.92 -2.50
N VAL A 153 -17.06 -7.53 -2.96
CA VAL A 153 -15.88 -8.41 -2.94
C VAL A 153 -15.15 -8.25 -1.62
N ARG A 154 -14.82 -9.38 -0.98
CA ARG A 154 -14.06 -9.41 0.25
C ARG A 154 -12.81 -10.26 0.08
N PHE A 155 -11.65 -9.66 0.35
CA PHE A 155 -10.39 -10.35 0.52
C PHE A 155 -10.19 -10.67 2.00
N ASN A 156 -9.97 -11.94 2.33
CA ASN A 156 -9.83 -12.40 3.70
C ASN A 156 -8.52 -13.18 3.87
N PRO A 157 -7.48 -12.62 4.52
CA PRO A 157 -6.25 -13.33 4.82
C PRO A 157 -6.52 -14.62 5.55
N VAL A 158 -5.97 -15.70 5.00
CA VAL A 158 -6.03 -17.02 5.63
C VAL A 158 -4.68 -17.48 6.13
N GLU A 159 -3.59 -17.00 5.51
CA GLU A 159 -2.23 -17.04 6.03
C GLU A 159 -1.52 -15.75 5.58
N ASP A 160 -0.77 -15.13 6.49
CA ASP A 160 0.04 -13.96 6.24
C ASP A 160 1.41 -14.11 6.94
N PRO A 161 2.44 -13.31 6.57
CA PRO A 161 3.72 -13.29 7.24
C PRO A 161 3.55 -12.66 8.63
N SER A 162 3.14 -13.51 9.58
CA SER A 162 2.77 -13.12 10.94
C SER A 162 3.77 -12.16 11.63
N GLU A 163 3.23 -11.15 12.33
CA GLU A 163 4.00 -10.12 13.06
C GLU A 163 5.06 -10.66 14.05
N TRP A 164 4.87 -11.88 14.57
CA TRP A 164 5.82 -12.45 15.53
C TRP A 164 7.19 -12.68 14.92
N LYS A 165 7.32 -12.88 13.60
CA LYS A 165 8.63 -12.99 12.96
C LYS A 165 9.35 -11.65 12.85
N GLU A 166 8.63 -10.58 12.51
CA GLU A 166 9.22 -9.24 12.51
C GLU A 166 9.62 -8.82 13.93
N LYS A 167 8.77 -9.03 14.94
CA LYS A 167 9.07 -8.67 16.33
C LYS A 167 10.12 -9.58 17.00
N ALA A 168 10.08 -10.90 16.77
CA ALA A 168 10.99 -11.85 17.41
C ALA A 168 12.37 -11.93 16.74
N LYS A 169 12.51 -11.53 15.47
CA LYS A 169 13.85 -11.33 14.86
C LYS A 169 14.44 -9.96 15.20
N ARG A 170 13.62 -8.90 15.34
CA ARG A 170 14.08 -7.57 15.80
C ARG A 170 14.61 -7.58 17.25
N SER A 171 14.29 -8.60 18.04
CA SER A 171 14.69 -8.70 19.45
C SER A 171 16.14 -9.18 19.71
N GLU A 172 16.93 -9.48 18.68
CA GLU A 172 18.36 -9.83 18.84
C GLU A 172 19.31 -8.75 18.26
N GLY A 173 19.18 -7.50 18.72
CA GLY A 173 20.33 -6.59 18.85
C GLY A 173 20.64 -5.52 17.79
N GLU A 174 19.84 -5.32 16.73
CA GLU A 174 20.31 -4.54 15.56
C GLU A 174 19.72 -3.12 15.33
N LEU A 175 18.62 -2.71 15.98
CA LEU A 175 18.05 -1.38 15.72
C LEU A 175 18.69 -0.29 16.58
N THR A 176 19.24 0.75 15.92
CA THR A 176 19.74 1.95 16.60
C THR A 176 18.62 2.69 17.34
N GLU A 177 18.97 3.49 18.35
CA GLU A 177 17.97 4.27 19.11
C GLU A 177 17.15 5.20 18.21
N THR A 178 17.77 5.80 17.19
CA THR A 178 17.07 6.61 16.18
C THR A 178 16.01 5.80 15.43
N LYS A 179 16.34 4.57 15.05
CA LYS A 179 15.44 3.67 14.31
C LYS A 179 14.22 3.26 15.15
N LYS A 180 14.43 3.01 16.45
CA LYS A 180 13.33 2.77 17.41
C LYS A 180 12.44 4.00 17.56
N LEU A 181 13.03 5.19 17.70
CA LEU A 181 12.27 6.44 17.78
C LEU A 181 11.45 6.70 16.51
N GLN A 182 12.00 6.40 15.34
CA GLN A 182 11.28 6.51 14.06
C GLN A 182 10.05 5.59 14.03
N GLU A 183 10.21 4.31 14.40
CA GLU A 183 9.10 3.36 14.44
C GLU A 183 8.02 3.79 15.45
N GLU A 184 8.42 4.28 16.62
CA GLU A 184 7.51 4.80 17.63
C GLU A 184 6.76 6.06 17.17
N TYR A 185 7.46 7.01 16.54
CA TYR A 185 6.88 8.23 15.98
C TYR A 185 5.84 7.88 14.91
N TRP A 186 6.21 7.04 13.95
CA TRP A 186 5.29 6.61 12.89
C TRP A 186 4.13 5.78 13.41
N THR A 187 4.31 5.02 14.50
CA THR A 187 3.20 4.34 15.17
C THR A 187 2.17 5.34 15.68
N GLN A 188 2.59 6.37 16.39
CA GLN A 188 1.67 7.40 16.88
C GLN A 188 1.01 8.18 15.73
N PHE A 189 1.74 8.45 14.63
CA PHE A 189 1.16 9.09 13.46
C PHE A 189 0.10 8.22 12.77
N ARG A 190 0.39 6.93 12.58
CA ARG A 190 -0.55 5.92 12.04
C ARG A 190 -1.81 5.81 12.90
N ASP A 191 -1.65 5.76 14.22
CA ASP A 191 -2.78 5.70 15.16
C ASP A 191 -3.62 6.99 15.11
N LEU A 192 -2.98 8.15 14.90
CA LEU A 192 -3.69 9.41 14.68
C LEU A 192 -4.50 9.37 13.38
N ILE A 193 -3.92 8.89 12.27
CA ILE A 193 -4.64 8.74 11.00
C ILE A 193 -5.86 7.84 11.16
N ASP A 194 -5.69 6.67 11.79
CA ASP A 194 -6.76 5.68 12.01
C ASP A 194 -7.91 6.22 12.88
N SER A 195 -7.60 7.20 13.75
CA SER A 195 -8.59 7.86 14.61
C SER A 195 -9.37 9.00 13.94
N LYS A 196 -9.07 9.34 12.68
CA LYS A 196 -9.61 10.51 11.98
C LYS A 196 -10.29 10.10 10.67
N ASP A 197 -11.31 10.86 10.31
CA ASP A 197 -11.89 10.82 8.98
C ASP A 197 -11.03 11.70 8.06
N THR A 198 -10.10 11.08 7.35
CA THR A 198 -9.07 11.75 6.54
C THR A 198 -8.78 10.91 5.29
N PRO A 199 -8.40 11.52 4.15
CA PRO A 199 -7.97 10.76 2.96
C PRO A 199 -6.64 10.00 3.14
N LEU A 200 -5.88 10.27 4.21
CA LEU A 200 -4.64 9.54 4.47
C LEU A 200 -4.91 8.11 4.93
N ARG A 201 -4.07 7.17 4.50
CA ARG A 201 -4.13 5.76 4.92
C ARG A 201 -3.24 5.46 6.12
N ALA A 202 -3.74 4.68 7.08
CA ALA A 202 -3.02 4.24 8.27
C ALA A 202 -2.05 3.08 7.95
N ARG A 203 -0.91 3.39 7.34
CA ARG A 203 0.13 2.44 6.88
C ARG A 203 1.00 1.88 8.01
N LYS A 204 1.47 0.64 7.85
CA LYS A 204 2.35 -0.04 8.80
C LYS A 204 3.65 0.76 9.05
N PRO A 205 3.94 1.19 10.29
CA PRO A 205 5.18 1.85 10.65
C PRO A 205 6.40 0.97 10.41
N LYS A 206 7.48 1.58 9.94
CA LYS A 206 8.80 0.95 9.81
C LYS A 206 9.85 1.78 10.53
N PRO A 207 10.96 1.17 11.01
CA PRO A 207 12.08 1.90 11.57
C PRO A 207 12.86 2.62 10.46
N GLN A 208 12.35 3.73 9.94
CA GLN A 208 12.95 4.50 8.85
C GLN A 208 12.57 5.98 8.92
N HIS A 209 13.28 6.84 8.19
CA HIS A 209 13.08 8.29 8.29
C HIS A 209 11.90 8.81 7.47
N TRP A 210 11.21 7.97 6.71
CA TRP A 210 10.07 8.37 5.87
C TRP A 210 8.83 7.51 6.12
N TYR A 211 7.67 8.08 5.82
CA TYR A 211 6.36 7.45 5.86
C TYR A 211 5.58 7.90 4.64
N ASN A 212 5.32 6.97 3.73
CA ASN A 212 4.63 7.28 2.49
C ASN A 212 3.12 7.06 2.65
N ASN A 213 2.36 7.74 1.80
CA ASN A 213 0.93 7.66 1.72
C ASN A 213 0.50 7.80 0.25
N PRO A 214 -0.50 7.05 -0.21
CA PRO A 214 -1.01 7.20 -1.57
C PRO A 214 -1.68 8.57 -1.75
N ILE A 215 -1.64 9.11 -2.97
CA ILE A 215 -2.33 10.36 -3.32
C ILE A 215 -3.31 10.18 -4.50
N GLY A 216 -3.64 8.93 -4.82
CA GLY A 216 -4.67 8.57 -5.80
C GLY A 216 -4.18 8.37 -7.23
N LYS A 217 -2.87 8.33 -7.49
CA LYS A 217 -2.32 8.04 -8.82
C LYS A 217 -1.00 7.27 -8.76
N SER A 218 -0.86 6.23 -9.57
CA SER A 218 0.39 5.46 -9.69
C SER A 218 1.55 6.32 -10.19
N GLY A 219 2.76 6.08 -9.68
CA GLY A 219 3.93 6.93 -9.91
C GLY A 219 3.97 8.20 -9.06
N TYR A 220 2.91 8.50 -8.29
CA TYR A 220 2.83 9.66 -7.40
C TYR A 220 2.59 9.20 -5.96
N LYS A 221 3.26 9.86 -5.01
CA LYS A 221 3.01 9.60 -3.58
C LYS A 221 3.22 10.82 -2.71
N LEU A 222 2.47 10.86 -1.62
CA LEU A 222 2.74 11.76 -0.51
C LEU A 222 3.77 11.11 0.41
N GLN A 223 4.86 11.80 0.71
CA GLN A 223 5.91 11.33 1.61
C GLN A 223 6.08 12.30 2.77
N PHE A 224 5.96 11.78 3.99
CA PHE A 224 6.34 12.46 5.22
C PHE A 224 7.74 12.01 5.63
N THR A 225 8.57 12.93 6.09
CA THR A 225 9.95 12.62 6.49
C THR A 225 10.32 13.26 7.83
N VAL A 226 11.02 12.52 8.68
CA VAL A 226 11.69 12.98 9.91
C VAL A 226 13.20 12.95 9.70
N ASN A 227 13.81 14.09 9.35
CA ASN A 227 15.27 14.16 9.15
C ASN A 227 15.96 14.58 10.46
N THR A 228 16.61 13.61 11.12
CA THR A 228 17.29 13.83 12.41
C THR A 228 18.65 14.51 12.30
N VAL A 229 19.23 14.58 11.10
CA VAL A 229 20.51 15.28 10.88
C VAL A 229 20.27 16.77 10.71
N GLU A 230 19.23 17.12 9.94
CA GLU A 230 18.86 18.51 9.68
C GLU A 230 17.87 19.09 10.70
N ASN A 231 17.29 18.24 11.56
CA ASN A 231 16.21 18.58 12.48
C ASN A 231 15.03 19.23 11.76
N ARG A 232 14.57 18.55 10.70
CA ARG A 232 13.48 19.00 9.84
C ARG A 232 12.47 17.92 9.60
N LEU A 233 11.23 18.37 9.45
CA LEU A 233 10.12 17.55 9.00
C LEU A 233 9.70 18.00 7.60
N TYR A 234 9.33 17.03 6.77
CA TYR A 234 8.88 17.29 5.41
C TYR A 234 7.53 16.64 5.14
N ALA A 235 6.73 17.29 4.29
CA ALA A 235 5.57 16.73 3.61
C ALA A 235 5.75 17.01 2.12
N GLN A 236 5.77 15.98 1.29
CA GLN A 236 6.29 16.06 -0.07
C GLN A 236 5.40 15.30 -1.05
N LEU A 237 5.03 15.92 -2.17
CA LEU A 237 4.59 15.16 -3.33
C LEU A 237 5.84 14.67 -4.06
N ILE A 238 5.95 13.35 -4.21
CA ILE A 238 7.00 12.69 -4.99
C ILE A 238 6.39 12.26 -6.32
N ILE A 239 7.08 12.60 -7.42
CA ILE A 239 6.68 12.26 -8.79
C ILE A 239 7.80 11.38 -9.37
N LYS A 240 7.49 10.12 -9.70
CA LYS A 240 8.44 9.12 -10.22
C LYS A 240 8.37 9.12 -11.75
N ASP A 241 9.53 9.35 -12.37
CA ASP A 241 9.78 9.21 -13.81
C ASP A 241 8.82 9.99 -14.74
N ASP A 242 8.23 11.09 -14.24
CA ASP A 242 7.30 11.95 -14.97
C ASP A 242 7.71 13.43 -14.86
N SER A 243 8.71 13.81 -15.66
CA SER A 243 9.23 15.18 -15.70
C SER A 243 8.25 16.18 -16.32
N GLU A 244 7.39 15.72 -17.23
CA GLU A 244 6.41 16.58 -17.91
C GLU A 244 5.32 17.03 -16.94
N ALA A 245 4.83 16.12 -16.09
CA ALA A 245 3.90 16.48 -15.02
C ALA A 245 4.51 17.48 -14.04
N PHE A 246 5.77 17.27 -13.63
CA PHE A 246 6.45 18.24 -12.76
C PHE A 246 6.52 19.63 -13.39
N GLN A 247 6.92 19.73 -14.66
CA GLN A 247 7.00 21.01 -15.38
C GLN A 247 5.62 21.66 -15.53
N SER A 248 4.57 20.88 -15.77
CA SER A 248 3.19 21.39 -15.86
C SER A 248 2.68 21.90 -14.51
N LEU A 249 2.99 21.21 -13.42
CA LEU A 249 2.68 21.66 -12.06
C LEU A 249 3.47 22.92 -11.69
N GLU A 250 4.74 23.00 -12.08
CA GLU A 250 5.59 24.17 -11.82
C GLU A 250 5.09 25.42 -12.56
N GLN A 251 4.52 25.28 -13.76
CA GLN A 251 3.84 26.38 -14.46
C GLN A 251 2.62 26.93 -13.69
N GLN A 252 2.02 26.10 -12.82
CA GLN A 252 0.90 26.46 -11.95
C GLN A 252 1.36 26.85 -10.53
N LYS A 253 2.67 27.03 -10.29
CA LYS A 253 3.24 27.23 -8.96
C LYS A 253 2.57 28.33 -8.15
N GLU A 254 2.37 29.52 -8.72
CA GLU A 254 1.78 30.65 -8.00
C GLU A 254 0.36 30.32 -7.52
N GLN A 255 -0.45 29.70 -8.38
CA GLN A 255 -1.79 29.25 -8.04
C GLN A 255 -1.77 28.16 -6.97
N ILE A 256 -0.89 27.16 -7.10
CA ILE A 256 -0.76 26.06 -6.15
C ILE A 256 -0.33 26.59 -4.77
N GLU A 257 0.61 27.53 -4.71
CA GLU A 257 1.07 28.14 -3.45
C GLU A 257 -0.01 29.04 -2.83
N GLU A 258 -0.79 29.77 -3.64
CA GLU A 258 -1.95 30.54 -3.18
C GLU A 258 -3.04 29.63 -2.60
N GLU A 259 -3.39 28.55 -3.31
CA GLU A 259 -4.34 27.55 -2.84
C GLU A 259 -3.84 26.91 -1.56
N MET A 260 -2.57 26.47 -1.49
CA MET A 260 -2.00 25.87 -0.28
C MET A 260 -1.91 26.85 0.91
N GLY A 261 -1.72 28.14 0.61
CA GLY A 261 -1.42 29.19 1.59
C GLY A 261 0.03 29.17 2.10
N GLU A 262 0.91 28.41 1.44
CA GLU A 262 2.32 28.24 1.80
C GLU A 262 3.18 28.08 0.54
N SER A 263 4.41 28.58 0.58
CA SER A 263 5.37 28.39 -0.51
C SER A 263 6.05 27.03 -0.43
N PHE A 264 6.20 26.39 -1.59
CA PHE A 264 6.86 25.09 -1.72
C PHE A 264 8.32 25.25 -2.13
N ILE A 265 9.11 24.22 -1.81
CA ILE A 265 10.42 23.99 -2.42
C ILE A 265 10.21 22.99 -3.55
N TRP A 266 10.53 23.41 -4.76
CA TRP A 266 10.38 22.63 -6.00
C TRP A 266 11.73 22.02 -6.34
N HIS A 267 11.79 20.69 -6.36
CA HIS A 267 12.98 19.90 -6.68
C HIS A 267 12.77 19.22 -8.04
N PRO A 268 13.36 19.74 -9.12
CA PRO A 268 13.24 19.17 -10.45
C PRO A 268 14.00 17.83 -10.53
N PRO A 269 13.70 16.98 -11.53
CA PRO A 269 14.25 15.62 -11.59
C PRO A 269 15.78 15.59 -11.70
N GLU A 270 16.41 16.63 -12.25
CA GLU A 270 17.88 16.75 -12.37
C GLU A 270 18.59 16.89 -11.01
N GLU A 271 17.86 17.24 -9.95
CA GLU A 271 18.36 17.27 -8.57
C GLU A 271 18.25 15.90 -7.86
N ALA A 272 17.61 14.90 -8.49
CA ALA A 272 17.47 13.57 -7.92
C ALA A 272 18.81 12.82 -7.93
N GLN A 273 19.28 12.38 -6.76
CA GLN A 273 20.40 11.45 -6.64
C GLN A 273 19.86 10.02 -6.60
N GLY A 274 20.06 9.24 -7.67
CA GLY A 274 19.67 7.82 -7.73
C GLY A 274 19.33 7.31 -9.13
N GLU A 275 18.88 6.06 -9.23
CA GLU A 275 18.54 5.37 -10.49
C GLU A 275 17.15 5.72 -11.07
N SER A 276 16.29 6.42 -10.32
CA SER A 276 14.97 6.90 -10.80
C SER A 276 14.91 8.43 -10.77
N ASN A 277 14.32 9.04 -11.81
CA ASN A 277 14.12 10.48 -11.90
C ASN A 277 12.95 10.85 -10.97
N ARG A 278 13.25 11.36 -9.78
CA ARG A 278 12.23 11.72 -8.80
C ARG A 278 12.19 13.21 -8.54
N SER A 279 11.15 13.87 -9.04
CA SER A 279 10.89 15.26 -8.70
C SER A 279 10.11 15.35 -7.38
N LYS A 280 10.28 16.45 -6.64
CA LYS A 280 9.61 16.65 -5.35
C LYS A 280 9.04 18.06 -5.21
N ILE A 281 7.83 18.17 -4.68
CA ILE A 281 7.22 19.44 -4.28
C ILE A 281 7.05 19.40 -2.77
N THR A 282 7.80 20.24 -2.04
CA THR A 282 8.10 20.01 -0.63
C THR A 282 7.68 21.17 0.25
N LEU A 283 6.92 20.86 1.31
CA LEU A 283 6.83 21.71 2.50
C LEU A 283 7.77 21.21 3.56
N ARG A 284 8.34 22.15 4.32
CA ARG A 284 9.23 21.84 5.42
C ARG A 284 8.89 22.64 6.66
N ARG A 285 9.25 22.09 7.81
CA ARG A 285 9.31 22.81 9.09
C ARG A 285 10.48 22.33 9.92
N GLU A 286 10.85 23.10 10.93
CA GLU A 286 11.72 22.63 11.99
C GLU A 286 11.01 21.56 12.82
N GLY A 287 11.76 20.57 13.27
CA GLY A 287 11.29 19.55 14.20
C GLY A 287 12.38 18.57 14.62
N HIS A 288 12.35 18.18 15.89
CA HIS A 288 13.36 17.31 16.49
C HIS A 288 12.72 15.99 16.91
N LEU A 289 13.08 14.89 16.24
CA LEU A 289 12.53 13.56 16.57
C LEU A 289 12.79 13.15 18.03
N THR A 290 13.90 13.60 18.62
CA THR A 290 14.25 13.31 20.01
C THR A 290 13.37 14.03 21.03
N GLU A 291 12.69 15.12 20.64
CA GLU A 291 11.84 15.92 21.52
C GLU A 291 10.39 15.39 21.50
N LYS A 292 10.15 14.30 22.23
CA LYS A 292 8.83 13.63 22.28
C LYS A 292 7.68 14.54 22.71
N GLY A 293 7.95 15.58 23.49
CA GLY A 293 6.94 16.56 23.94
C GLY A 293 6.29 17.33 22.77
N ASP A 294 6.98 17.41 21.64
CA ASP A 294 6.52 18.11 20.44
C ASP A 294 5.85 17.18 19.42
N TRP A 295 5.79 15.86 19.65
CA TRP A 295 5.33 14.93 18.61
C TRP A 295 3.89 15.16 18.21
N ASP A 296 2.99 15.51 19.14
CA ASP A 296 1.59 15.80 18.81
C ASP A 296 1.50 16.96 17.80
N GLN A 297 2.19 18.07 18.04
CA GLN A 297 2.19 19.19 17.08
C GLN A 297 2.84 18.83 15.74
N TYR A 298 3.75 17.86 15.70
CA TYR A 298 4.38 17.38 14.47
C TYR A 298 3.41 16.50 13.67
N HIS A 299 2.75 15.55 14.32
CA HIS A 299 1.73 14.70 13.74
C HIS A 299 0.53 15.50 13.22
N GLN A 300 0.01 16.45 14.00
CA GLN A 300 -1.09 17.33 13.56
C GLN A 300 -0.71 18.15 12.32
N TRP A 301 0.54 18.62 12.25
CA TRP A 301 1.03 19.31 11.07
C TRP A 301 1.10 18.39 9.86
N MET A 302 1.64 17.17 10.01
CA MET A 302 1.72 16.19 8.92
C MET A 302 0.32 15.79 8.42
N LEU A 303 -0.61 15.48 9.32
CA LEU A 303 -2.00 15.15 8.98
C LEU A 303 -2.64 16.27 8.16
N LYS A 304 -2.63 17.49 8.70
CA LYS A 304 -3.23 18.66 8.04
C LYS A 304 -2.60 18.94 6.68
N ARG A 305 -1.27 18.82 6.55
CA ARG A 305 -0.61 19.01 5.26
C ARG A 305 -0.97 17.90 4.30
N GLY A 306 -1.02 16.65 4.74
CA GLY A 306 -1.45 15.55 3.89
C GLY A 306 -2.85 15.75 3.31
N GLU A 307 -3.82 16.14 4.14
CA GLU A 307 -5.17 16.49 3.70
C GLU A 307 -5.14 17.59 2.62
N ARG A 308 -4.39 18.67 2.87
CA ARG A 308 -4.24 19.77 1.92
C ARG A 308 -3.53 19.34 0.62
N PHE A 309 -2.59 18.41 0.69
CA PHE A 309 -1.96 17.84 -0.51
C PHE A 309 -2.99 17.08 -1.35
N HIS A 310 -3.87 16.27 -0.75
CA HIS A 310 -4.97 15.65 -1.50
C HIS A 310 -5.89 16.70 -2.15
N GLU A 311 -6.31 17.71 -1.40
CA GLU A 311 -7.21 18.76 -1.90
C GLU A 311 -6.63 19.53 -3.10
N VAL A 312 -5.32 19.84 -3.08
CA VAL A 312 -4.68 20.68 -4.10
C VAL A 312 -4.14 19.86 -5.28
N PHE A 313 -3.60 18.66 -5.03
CA PHE A 313 -2.88 17.91 -6.05
C PHE A 313 -3.65 16.73 -6.63
N ALA A 314 -4.55 16.07 -5.90
CA ALA A 314 -5.18 14.82 -6.36
C ALA A 314 -5.87 15.00 -7.72
N GLY A 315 -6.65 16.09 -7.91
CA GLY A 315 -7.28 16.36 -9.20
C GLY A 315 -6.32 16.88 -10.30
N ARG A 316 -5.17 17.43 -9.94
CA ARG A 316 -4.18 17.96 -10.91
C ARG A 316 -3.35 16.84 -11.51
N ILE A 317 -2.94 15.89 -10.67
CA ILE A 317 -2.08 14.80 -11.12
C ILE A 317 -2.81 13.84 -12.06
N GLN A 318 -4.16 13.74 -12.01
CA GLN A 318 -4.94 12.92 -12.96
C GLN A 318 -4.90 13.42 -14.41
N GLN A 319 -4.38 14.62 -14.67
CA GLN A 319 -4.31 15.18 -16.02
C GLN A 319 -3.13 14.65 -16.84
N PHE A 320 -2.23 13.89 -16.22
CA PHE A 320 -0.99 13.41 -16.82
C PHE A 320 -1.04 11.93 -17.18
#